data_AF-A0A953KVZ8-F1
#
_entry.id   AF-A0A953KVZ8-F1
#
_cell.length_a   1.000
_cell.length_b   1.000
_cell.length_c   1.000
_cell.angle_alpha   90.00
_cell.angle_beta   90.00
_cell.angle_gamma   90.00
#
_symmetry.space_group_name_H-M   'P 1'
#
loop_
_entity.id
_entity.type
_entity.pdbx_description
1 polymer ?
#
loop_
_entity_poly.entity_id
_entity_poly.type
_entity_poly.pdbx_seq_one_letter_code
_entity_poly.pdbx_strand_id
1 'polypeptide(L)'
;MAFDMYAKDRHKAIHNQDEYIFSFASEAPHEFPQLNALWSKFYSDFNLYPEQAAALVHELLALHARYSPQGGKGMALLVLRLAQFFSAAACAKIGVRCAGD
;
A
#
# COMPACT_ATOMS: atom_id res chain seq x y z
N MET A 1 11.86 0.93 11.80
CA MET A 1 11.01 2.08 11.44
C MET A 1 9.66 1.52 11.03
N ALA A 2 8.65 2.37 10.92
CA ALA A 2 7.35 1.94 10.43
C ALA A 2 6.75 3.09 9.62
N PHE A 3 6.16 2.76 8.50
CA PHE A 3 5.35 3.71 7.73
C PHE A 3 3.92 3.64 8.22
N ASP A 4 3.51 4.65 8.96
CA ASP A 4 2.18 4.75 9.55
C ASP A 4 1.19 5.42 8.60
N MET A 5 -0.02 4.88 8.56
CA MET A 5 -1.13 5.34 7.73
C MET A 5 -2.37 5.53 8.57
N TYR A 6 -2.98 6.70 8.45
CA TYR A 6 -4.16 7.11 9.22
C TYR A 6 -5.29 7.52 8.28
N ALA A 7 -6.48 6.96 8.51
CA ALA A 7 -7.69 7.28 7.77
C ALA A 7 -8.85 7.41 8.77
N LYS A 8 -9.11 8.63 9.25
CA LYS A 8 -10.00 8.91 10.41
C LYS A 8 -9.60 8.04 11.62
N ASP A 9 -10.50 7.18 12.10
CA ASP A 9 -10.30 6.30 13.25
C ASP A 9 -9.53 5.01 12.92
N ARG A 10 -9.13 4.83 11.65
CA ARG A 10 -8.38 3.66 11.21
C ARG A 10 -6.90 3.98 11.15
N HIS A 11 -6.10 3.05 11.67
CA HIS A 11 -4.64 3.10 11.63
C HIS A 11 -4.09 1.77 11.10
N LYS A 12 -3.06 1.86 10.25
CA LYS A 12 -2.25 0.75 9.78
C LYS A 12 -0.80 1.18 9.65
N ALA A 13 0.11 0.23 9.84
CA ALA A 13 1.53 0.42 9.63
C ALA A 13 2.06 -0.61 8.62
N ILE A 14 3.06 -0.20 7.84
CA ILE A 14 3.95 -1.09 7.09
C ILE A 14 5.27 -1.13 7.86
N HIS A 15 5.61 -2.30 8.40
CA HIS A 15 6.85 -2.47 9.14
C HIS A 15 8.01 -2.78 8.19
N ASN A 16 9.27 -2.66 8.66
CA ASN A 16 10.44 -3.02 7.86
C ASN A 16 10.36 -4.42 7.20
N GLN A 17 9.79 -5.39 7.91
CA GLN A 17 9.60 -6.76 7.39
C GLN A 17 8.55 -6.86 6.27
N ASP A 18 7.73 -5.82 6.09
CA ASP A 18 6.67 -5.72 5.10
C ASP A 18 7.13 -4.90 3.87
N GLU A 19 8.25 -4.17 3.95
CA GLU A 19 8.78 -3.32 2.86
C GLU A 19 9.15 -4.11 1.60
N TYR A 20 9.43 -5.42 1.73
CA TYR A 20 9.75 -6.28 0.60
C TYR A 20 8.64 -6.32 -0.47
N ILE A 21 7.39 -5.92 -0.16
CA ILE A 21 6.35 -5.83 -1.19
C ILE A 21 6.69 -4.80 -2.27
N PHE A 22 7.47 -3.76 -1.92
CA PHE A 22 7.86 -2.71 -2.85
C PHE A 22 8.95 -3.16 -3.82
N SER A 23 9.74 -4.19 -3.48
CA SER A 23 10.69 -4.76 -4.44
C SER A 23 9.97 -5.43 -5.60
N PHE A 24 8.87 -6.15 -5.35
CA PHE A 24 8.01 -6.71 -6.40
C PHE A 24 7.35 -5.63 -7.26
N ALA A 25 6.88 -4.54 -6.65
CA ALA A 25 6.31 -3.41 -7.39
C ALA A 25 7.37 -2.71 -8.28
N SER A 26 8.63 -2.71 -7.85
CA SER A 26 9.74 -2.09 -8.57
C SER A 26 10.18 -2.88 -9.81
N GLU A 27 9.84 -4.17 -9.91
CA GLU A 27 10.13 -4.99 -11.10
C GLU A 27 9.28 -4.59 -12.32
N ALA A 28 8.10 -4.01 -12.10
CA ALA A 28 7.18 -3.58 -13.14
C ALA A 28 6.61 -2.18 -12.85
N PRO A 29 7.45 -1.13 -12.93
CA PRO A 29 7.09 0.21 -12.48
C PRO A 29 5.93 0.83 -13.27
N HIS A 30 5.74 0.44 -14.53
CA HIS A 30 4.62 0.86 -15.36
C HIS A 30 3.30 0.20 -14.98
N GLU A 31 3.32 -0.98 -14.35
CA GLU A 31 2.12 -1.70 -13.90
C GLU A 31 1.69 -1.26 -12.49
N PHE A 32 2.64 -0.76 -11.68
CA PHE A 32 2.41 -0.39 -10.28
C PHE A 32 2.80 1.08 -9.96
N PRO A 33 2.30 2.08 -10.70
CA PRO A 33 2.75 3.46 -10.54
C PRO A 33 2.43 4.05 -9.16
N GLN A 34 1.30 3.73 -8.54
CA GLN A 34 0.94 4.26 -7.21
C GLN A 34 1.74 3.59 -6.09
N LEU A 35 2.00 2.29 -6.16
CA LEU A 35 2.87 1.59 -5.21
C LEU A 35 4.30 2.13 -5.27
N ASN A 36 4.80 2.39 -6.48
CA ASN A 36 6.11 3.02 -6.64
C ASN A 36 6.13 4.48 -6.17
N ALA A 37 5.07 5.25 -6.42
CA ALA A 37 4.92 6.60 -5.90
C ALA A 37 4.88 6.61 -4.36
N LEU A 38 4.15 5.68 -3.74
CA LEU A 38 4.11 5.49 -2.30
C LEU A 38 5.50 5.13 -1.76
N TRP A 39 6.21 4.22 -2.42
CA TRP A 39 7.57 3.83 -2.05
C TRP A 39 8.55 5.01 -2.12
N SER A 40 8.50 5.83 -3.17
CA SER A 40 9.35 7.02 -3.31
C SER A 40 9.17 8.05 -2.20
N LYS A 41 8.05 8.00 -1.47
CA LYS A 41 7.69 8.90 -0.37
C LYS A 41 7.58 8.15 0.97
N PHE A 42 8.09 6.93 1.04
CA PHE A 42 7.89 6.06 2.20
C PHE A 42 8.50 6.64 3.49
N TYR A 43 9.59 7.39 3.37
CA TYR A 43 10.25 8.07 4.49
C TYR A 43 9.85 9.53 4.61
N SER A 44 8.66 9.89 4.14
CA SER A 44 8.17 11.27 4.14
C SER A 44 6.70 11.33 4.51
N ASP A 45 6.32 12.45 5.11
CA ASP A 45 4.92 12.73 5.41
C ASP A 45 4.20 13.23 4.15
N PHE A 46 3.10 12.58 3.81
CA PHE A 46 2.24 13.02 2.71
C PHE A 46 0.80 12.56 2.91
N ASN A 47 -0.11 13.13 2.12
CA ASN A 47 -1.51 12.72 2.11
C ASN A 47 -1.85 12.08 0.76
N LEU A 48 -2.54 10.96 0.79
CA LEU A 48 -3.15 10.32 -0.37
C LEU A 48 -4.59 10.82 -0.50
N TYR A 49 -4.98 11.14 -1.73
CA TYR A 49 -6.38 11.37 -2.08
C TYR A 49 -7.17 10.05 -2.16
N PRO A 50 -8.50 10.08 -1.99
CA PRO A 50 -9.34 8.88 -2.08
C PRO A 50 -9.17 8.11 -3.40
N GLU A 51 -8.92 8.82 -4.51
CA GLU A 51 -8.68 8.24 -5.82
C GLU A 51 -7.36 7.46 -5.87
N GLN A 52 -6.32 7.98 -5.20
CA GLN A 52 -5.04 7.27 -5.08
C GLN A 52 -5.17 6.04 -4.18
N ALA A 53 -5.96 6.13 -3.11
CA ALA A 53 -6.28 4.98 -2.27
C ALA A 53 -7.01 3.89 -3.09
N ALA A 54 -7.98 4.25 -3.92
CA ALA A 54 -8.67 3.31 -4.81
C ALA A 54 -7.70 2.64 -5.79
N ALA A 55 -6.82 3.42 -6.43
CA ALA A 55 -5.80 2.90 -7.35
C ALA A 55 -4.82 1.94 -6.64
N LEU A 56 -4.39 2.27 -5.42
CA LEU A 56 -3.55 1.39 -4.59
C LEU A 56 -4.22 0.05 -4.30
N VAL A 57 -5.54 -0.01 -4.09
CA VAL A 57 -6.26 -1.29 -3.93
C VAL A 57 -6.10 -2.16 -5.17
N HIS A 58 -6.31 -1.59 -6.36
CA HIS A 58 -6.20 -2.33 -7.61
C HIS A 58 -4.78 -2.81 -7.86
N GLU A 59 -3.77 -1.96 -7.63
CA GLU A 59 -2.37 -2.32 -7.77
C GLU A 59 -1.93 -3.40 -6.78
N LEU A 60 -2.38 -3.32 -5.52
CA LEU A 60 -2.12 -4.35 -4.50
C LEU A 60 -2.72 -5.70 -4.91
N LEU A 61 -3.97 -5.73 -5.37
CA LEU A 61 -4.60 -6.97 -5.83
C LEU A 61 -3.91 -7.54 -7.08
N ALA A 62 -3.50 -6.69 -8.02
CA ALA A 62 -2.75 -7.11 -9.20
C ALA A 62 -1.36 -7.67 -8.83
N LEU A 63 -0.67 -7.02 -7.88
CA LEU A 63 0.61 -7.48 -7.35
C LEU A 63 0.46 -8.85 -6.65
N HIS A 64 -0.60 -9.05 -5.86
CA HIS A 64 -0.88 -10.38 -5.30
C HIS A 64 -1.18 -11.41 -6.39
N ALA A 65 -2.01 -11.10 -7.38
CA ALA A 65 -2.31 -12.04 -8.47
C ALA A 65 -1.07 -12.46 -9.27
N ARG A 66 -0.15 -11.52 -9.51
CA ARG A 66 1.11 -11.74 -10.26
C ARG A 66 2.14 -12.52 -9.45
N TYR A 67 2.32 -12.17 -8.19
CA TYR A 67 3.41 -12.68 -7.34
C TYR A 67 2.97 -13.69 -6.29
N SER A 68 1.69 -14.10 -6.27
CA SER A 68 1.17 -15.10 -5.30
C SER A 68 2.01 -16.38 -5.20
N PRO A 69 2.56 -16.96 -6.31
CA PRO A 69 3.38 -18.16 -6.20
C PRO A 69 4.72 -17.93 -5.49
N GLN A 70 5.24 -16.69 -5.52
CA GLN A 70 6.59 -16.33 -5.08
C GLN A 70 6.60 -15.70 -3.68
N GLY A 71 5.58 -14.90 -3.34
CA GLY A 71 5.50 -14.22 -2.04
C GLY A 71 4.87 -15.03 -0.90
N GLY A 72 4.27 -16.18 -1.21
CA GLY A 72 3.67 -17.08 -0.22
C GLY A 72 2.51 -16.45 0.57
N LYS A 73 2.15 -17.10 1.70
CA LYS A 73 0.98 -16.70 2.51
C LYS A 73 1.16 -15.35 3.21
N GLY A 74 2.39 -14.98 3.58
CA GLY A 74 2.69 -13.71 4.26
C GLY A 74 2.34 -12.51 3.38
N MET A 75 2.80 -12.52 2.13
CA MET A 75 2.48 -11.48 1.15
C MET A 75 0.98 -11.38 0.89
N ALA A 76 0.29 -12.51 0.74
CA ALA A 76 -1.15 -12.54 0.52
C ALA A 76 -1.92 -11.84 1.66
N LEU A 77 -1.57 -12.15 2.91
CA LEU A 77 -2.20 -11.54 4.09
C LEU A 77 -1.87 -10.05 4.21
N LEU A 78 -0.63 -9.66 3.93
CA LEU A 78 -0.21 -8.27 3.96
C LEU A 78 -0.95 -7.44 2.89
N VAL A 79 -0.95 -7.91 1.65
CA VAL A 79 -1.68 -7.29 0.55
C VAL A 79 -3.16 -7.14 0.88
N LEU A 80 -3.80 -8.20 1.37
CA LEU A 80 -5.22 -8.15 1.71
C LEU A 80 -5.51 -7.12 2.81
N ARG A 81 -4.67 -7.07 3.85
CA ARG A 81 -4.79 -6.09 4.94
C ARG A 81 -4.66 -4.65 4.45
N LEU A 82 -3.70 -4.38 3.55
CA LEU A 82 -3.48 -3.06 2.97
C LEU A 82 -4.63 -2.68 2.03
N ALA A 83 -5.04 -3.61 1.16
CA ALA A 83 -6.17 -3.43 0.24
C ALA A 83 -7.47 -3.12 1.00
N GLN A 84 -7.75 -3.82 2.11
CA GLN A 84 -8.90 -3.53 2.95
C GLN A 84 -8.85 -2.12 3.56
N PHE A 85 -7.67 -1.66 3.98
CA PHE A 85 -7.50 -0.32 4.53
C PHE A 85 -7.74 0.76 3.47
N PHE A 86 -7.08 0.66 2.32
CA PHE A 86 -7.24 1.62 1.23
C PHE A 86 -8.64 1.58 0.62
N SER A 87 -9.26 0.41 0.51
CA SER A 87 -10.64 0.26 0.03
C SER A 87 -11.61 0.99 0.94
N ALA A 88 -11.44 0.87 2.25
CA ALA A 88 -12.29 1.59 3.19
C ALA A 88 -12.11 3.11 3.12
N ALA A 89 -10.86 3.59 2.96
CA ALA A 89 -10.58 5.01 2.78
C ALA A 89 -11.22 5.55 1.50
N ALA A 90 -11.08 4.80 0.39
CA ALA A 90 -11.69 5.14 -0.90
C ALA A 90 -13.22 5.15 -0.84
N CYS A 91 -13.85 4.11 -0.30
CA CYS A 91 -15.31 4.02 -0.17
C CYS A 91 -15.88 5.14 0.70
N ALA A 92 -15.19 5.51 1.78
CA ALA A 92 -15.59 6.59 2.66
C ALA A 92 -15.24 7.99 2.10
N LYS A 93 -14.56 8.07 0.95
CA LYS A 93 -14.04 9.31 0.34
C LYS A 93 -13.19 10.13 1.30
N ILE A 94 -12.30 9.47 2.04
CA ILE A 94 -11.38 10.10 2.99
C ILE A 94 -9.94 9.97 2.51
N GLY A 95 -9.16 11.02 2.74
CA GLY A 95 -7.72 10.97 2.51
C GLY A 95 -7.02 10.07 3.53
N VAL A 96 -5.88 9.52 3.13
CA VAL A 96 -4.99 8.77 4.03
C VAL A 96 -3.80 9.66 4.33
N ARG A 97 -3.57 9.95 5.60
CA ARG A 97 -2.33 10.59 6.05
C ARG A 97 -1.27 9.51 6.25
N CYS A 98 -0.17 9.68 5.55
CA CYS A 98 1.01 8.83 5.63
C CYS A 98 2.09 9.57 6.43
N ALA A 99 2.74 8.85 7.35
CA ALA A 99 3.86 9.33 8.13
C ALA A 99 4.98 8.29 8.07
N GLY A 100 6.14 8.70 7.57
CA GLY A 100 7.34 7.88 7.48
C GLY A 100 8.32 8.25 8.58
N ASP A 101 8.88 7.25 9.25
CA ASP A 101 9.98 7.37 10.22
C ASP A 101 11.33 7.05 9.54
#